data_AF-A0A521IIS4-F1
#
_entry.id   AF-A0A521IIS4-F1
#
_cell.length_a   1.000
_cell.length_b   1.000
_cell.length_c   1.000
_cell.angle_alpha   90.00
_cell.angle_beta   90.00
_cell.angle_gamma   90.00
#
_symmetry.space_group_name_H-M   'P 1'
#
loop_
_entity.id
_entity.type
_entity.pdbx_description
1 polymer ?
#
loop_
_entity_poly.entity_id
_entity_poly.type
_entity_poly.pdbx_seq_one_letter_code
_entity_poly.pdbx_strand_id
1 'polypeptide(L)'
;MKRFSARPGAGSARFGTAGNTRAILPDRCAAPGSVLTTGARFGGGGRVRPGAGGARFGSTVCVIAAIFLSACASVPPGENVDAGVLRKSAGKQQSGAHSPGEIAAARQRVVDSAKVLLGQKPDASVQVAGRQFTLDCIGTVSAAWWGAGYDIQRDFAKYSGNGVLRLYASMKDWGVLHEMRDPKPGDVVFWENTWDRNDNGVLYDDGLTHAGIVIEVESDGTVHYLHSSYSRGVVIAYFNLKHPAEPFGPGGKVWNSPMYLGANYNKTNNPPRWLSGDLWSAFGDAGKTAEQLR
;
A
#
# COMPACT_ATOMS: atom_id res chain seq x y z
N MET A 1 74.27 34.79 -3.39
CA MET A 1 75.58 34.31 -3.88
C MET A 1 75.61 32.78 -3.77
N LYS A 2 75.97 32.09 -4.87
CA LYS A 2 76.30 30.64 -5.06
C LYS A 2 75.20 29.61 -4.67
N ARG A 3 74.35 29.07 -5.57
CA ARG A 3 74.48 28.12 -6.71
C ARG A 3 75.09 26.74 -6.39
N PHE A 4 74.30 25.66 -6.56
CA PHE A 4 74.45 24.46 -7.44
C PHE A 4 73.50 23.33 -6.90
N SER A 5 72.43 22.93 -7.61
CA SER A 5 72.30 21.85 -8.65
C SER A 5 72.43 20.42 -8.07
N ALA A 6 71.65 19.37 -8.36
CA ALA A 6 70.81 19.02 -9.51
C ALA A 6 69.75 17.93 -9.15
N ARG A 7 68.67 17.84 -9.94
CA ARG A 7 67.78 16.66 -10.16
C ARG A 7 68.39 15.74 -11.26
N PRO A 8 67.71 14.73 -11.87
CA PRO A 8 66.77 13.69 -11.42
C PRO A 8 67.22 12.26 -11.87
N GLY A 9 66.51 11.19 -11.45
CA GLY A 9 66.66 9.83 -12.00
C GLY A 9 65.31 9.27 -12.46
N ALA A 10 65.23 8.96 -13.75
CA ALA A 10 64.07 8.37 -14.44
C ALA A 10 64.11 6.84 -14.41
N GLY A 11 62.93 6.21 -14.49
CA GLY A 11 62.76 4.78 -14.76
C GLY A 11 61.36 4.49 -15.28
N SER A 12 61.26 4.16 -16.57
CA SER A 12 60.03 3.85 -17.30
C SER A 12 59.83 2.34 -17.48
N ALA A 13 58.58 1.87 -17.49
CA ALA A 13 58.06 0.77 -18.34
C ALA A 13 56.52 0.83 -18.30
N ARG A 14 55.83 1.31 -19.34
CA ARG A 14 55.32 0.64 -20.56
C ARG A 14 54.10 -0.28 -20.37
N PHE A 15 52.98 0.21 -20.95
CA PHE A 15 51.95 -0.46 -21.76
C PHE A 15 51.29 -1.78 -21.31
N GLY A 16 49.98 -1.71 -21.11
CA GLY A 16 49.02 -2.82 -21.22
C GLY A 16 47.66 -2.28 -21.69
N THR A 17 47.20 -2.77 -22.83
CA THR A 17 46.06 -2.32 -23.64
C THR A 17 44.69 -2.81 -23.14
N ALA A 18 43.65 -2.15 -23.67
CA ALA A 18 42.22 -2.38 -23.51
C ALA A 18 41.72 -3.84 -23.64
N GLY A 19 40.59 -4.15 -22.98
CA GLY A 19 39.91 -5.44 -23.08
C GLY A 19 38.54 -5.50 -22.37
N ASN A 20 37.56 -4.82 -22.96
CA ASN A 20 36.14 -5.17 -23.08
C ASN A 20 35.34 -5.88 -21.95
N THR A 21 34.40 -5.10 -21.39
CA THR A 21 32.99 -5.37 -21.04
C THR A 21 32.40 -6.78 -21.25
N ARG A 22 31.84 -7.37 -20.19
CA ARG A 22 30.54 -8.06 -20.18
C ARG A 22 30.07 -8.32 -18.74
N ALA A 23 29.26 -7.40 -18.20
CA ALA A 23 28.41 -7.72 -17.05
C ALA A 23 27.12 -8.33 -17.60
N ILE A 24 26.84 -9.57 -17.18
CA ILE A 24 25.67 -10.34 -17.56
C ILE A 24 24.49 -9.83 -16.75
N LEU A 25 23.57 -9.12 -17.40
CA LEU A 25 22.22 -8.84 -16.90
C LEU A 25 21.31 -10.05 -17.20
N PRO A 26 20.54 -10.57 -16.24
CA PRO A 26 19.39 -11.39 -16.57
C PRO A 26 18.21 -10.49 -16.96
N ASP A 27 17.87 -10.50 -18.24
CA ASP A 27 16.59 -10.08 -18.81
C ASP A 27 15.44 -10.75 -18.07
N ARG A 28 14.47 -9.98 -17.54
CA ARG A 28 13.02 -10.31 -17.54
C ARG A 28 12.18 -9.04 -17.30
N CYS A 29 11.86 -8.35 -18.39
CA CYS A 29 10.65 -7.53 -18.49
C CYS A 29 9.57 -8.36 -19.20
N ALA A 30 8.39 -8.51 -18.60
CA ALA A 30 7.18 -8.93 -19.32
C ALA A 30 5.95 -8.40 -18.59
N ALA A 31 5.41 -7.28 -19.08
CA ALA A 31 4.00 -6.93 -18.93
C ALA A 31 3.22 -7.50 -20.14
N PRO A 32 1.94 -7.86 -19.99
CA PRO A 32 1.19 -8.60 -21.01
C PRO A 32 0.65 -7.67 -22.11
N GLY A 33 1.04 -7.97 -23.36
CA GLY A 33 0.42 -7.40 -24.55
C GLY A 33 -0.78 -8.24 -25.00
N SER A 34 -1.92 -7.57 -25.14
CA SER A 34 -3.05 -7.99 -25.95
C SER A 34 -2.68 -7.91 -27.44
N VAL A 35 -3.21 -8.78 -28.30
CA VAL A 35 -3.79 -8.47 -29.64
C VAL A 35 -4.09 -9.75 -30.45
N LEU A 36 -5.35 -9.78 -30.88
CA LEU A 36 -6.01 -10.35 -32.06
C LEU A 36 -5.43 -11.51 -32.89
N THR A 37 -6.33 -12.48 -33.07
CA THR A 37 -6.82 -13.12 -34.32
C THR A 37 -5.83 -13.44 -35.46
N THR A 38 -5.74 -14.73 -35.80
CA THR A 38 -5.93 -15.23 -37.17
C THR A 38 -6.30 -16.70 -37.10
N GLY A 39 -7.31 -17.11 -37.88
CA GLY A 39 -7.80 -18.48 -37.92
C GLY A 39 -7.04 -19.38 -38.89
N ALA A 40 -7.20 -20.69 -38.70
CA ALA A 40 -7.20 -21.68 -39.76
C ALA A 40 -7.94 -22.94 -39.29
N ARG A 41 -8.89 -23.39 -40.11
CA ARG A 41 -9.65 -24.65 -40.03
C ARG A 41 -8.78 -25.81 -40.54
N PHE A 42 -8.99 -27.03 -40.03
CA PHE A 42 -9.65 -28.16 -40.75
C PHE A 42 -9.47 -29.54 -40.07
N GLY A 43 -10.57 -30.32 -40.09
CA GLY A 43 -10.62 -31.80 -40.08
C GLY A 43 -10.57 -32.47 -38.71
N GLY A 44 -11.42 -33.43 -38.32
CA GLY A 44 -12.47 -34.19 -39.00
C GLY A 44 -12.57 -35.61 -38.38
N GLY A 45 -13.79 -36.11 -38.11
CA GLY A 45 -14.11 -37.49 -37.64
C GLY A 45 -14.70 -37.49 -36.22
N GLY A 46 -15.99 -37.74 -35.97
CA GLY A 46 -16.75 -38.99 -36.18
C GLY A 46 -16.46 -39.94 -35.00
N ARG A 47 -17.37 -40.42 -34.13
CA ARG A 47 -18.75 -40.92 -34.28
C ARG A 47 -19.37 -41.18 -32.87
N VAL A 48 -20.69 -41.01 -32.78
CA VAL A 48 -21.71 -41.93 -32.17
C VAL A 48 -21.82 -42.07 -30.62
N ARG A 49 -23.00 -41.65 -30.11
CA ARG A 49 -23.73 -42.05 -28.87
C ARG A 49 -24.32 -43.47 -29.01
N PRO A 50 -24.82 -44.23 -28.00
CA PRO A 50 -25.58 -43.82 -26.78
C PRO A 50 -25.17 -44.65 -25.52
N GLY A 51 -25.75 -44.60 -24.32
CA GLY A 51 -26.93 -44.02 -23.70
C GLY A 51 -27.05 -44.61 -22.27
N ALA A 52 -28.22 -44.39 -21.66
CA ALA A 52 -28.79 -45.08 -20.49
C ALA A 52 -28.75 -44.39 -19.11
N GLY A 53 -29.95 -44.38 -18.49
CA GLY A 53 -30.24 -44.22 -17.05
C GLY A 53 -30.53 -42.78 -16.62
N GLY A 54 -31.72 -42.36 -16.16
CA GLY A 54 -32.87 -43.08 -15.61
C GLY A 54 -33.10 -42.68 -14.14
N ALA A 55 -34.36 -42.38 -13.79
CA ALA A 55 -34.93 -42.00 -12.47
C ALA A 55 -34.74 -40.51 -12.07
N ARG A 56 -35.73 -39.61 -11.97
CA ARG A 56 -37.15 -39.56 -11.51
C ARG A 56 -37.37 -39.66 -9.98
N PHE A 57 -38.16 -38.69 -9.51
CA PHE A 57 -38.89 -38.55 -8.23
C PHE A 57 -38.05 -38.29 -6.96
N GLY A 58 -38.43 -37.40 -6.05
CA GLY A 58 -39.64 -36.61 -5.92
C GLY A 58 -39.46 -35.58 -4.80
N SER A 59 -40.19 -34.46 -4.92
CA SER A 59 -40.32 -33.44 -3.89
C SER A 59 -41.09 -33.98 -2.69
N THR A 60 -40.58 -33.74 -1.48
CA THR A 60 -41.42 -33.67 -0.29
C THR A 60 -41.02 -32.42 0.48
N VAL A 61 -41.78 -31.36 0.24
CA VAL A 61 -41.86 -30.17 1.07
C VAL A 61 -42.73 -30.55 2.27
N CYS A 62 -42.15 -30.60 3.47
CA CYS A 62 -42.91 -30.73 4.71
C CYS A 62 -43.27 -29.32 5.21
N VAL A 63 -44.50 -28.89 4.91
CA VAL A 63 -45.15 -27.75 5.54
C VAL A 63 -45.72 -28.24 6.87
N ILE A 64 -45.22 -27.72 7.99
CA ILE A 64 -45.92 -27.80 9.28
C ILE A 64 -46.35 -26.37 9.64
N ALA A 65 -47.66 -26.17 9.61
CA ALA A 65 -48.33 -24.94 10.01
C ALA A 65 -48.62 -24.95 11.52
N ALA A 66 -48.27 -23.81 12.14
CA ALA A 66 -48.91 -23.09 13.23
C ALA A 66 -49.71 -23.83 14.33
N ILE A 67 -49.34 -23.59 15.60
CA ILE A 67 -50.30 -23.29 16.67
C ILE A 67 -49.76 -22.15 17.54
N PHE A 68 -50.50 -21.04 17.57
CA PHE A 68 -50.36 -19.91 18.49
C PHE A 68 -50.98 -20.28 19.85
N LEU A 69 -50.29 -19.97 20.94
CA LEU A 69 -50.92 -19.82 22.26
C LEU A 69 -50.44 -18.50 22.88
N SER A 70 -51.31 -17.50 22.73
CA SER A 70 -51.25 -16.23 23.45
C SER A 70 -51.68 -16.45 24.90
N ALA A 71 -50.78 -16.21 25.84
CA ALA A 71 -51.13 -16.08 27.25
C ALA A 71 -51.48 -14.61 27.54
N CYS A 72 -52.77 -14.34 27.70
CA CYS A 72 -53.28 -13.11 28.30
C CYS A 72 -53.23 -13.27 29.82
N ALA A 73 -52.40 -12.48 30.51
CA ALA A 73 -52.48 -12.33 31.96
C ALA A 73 -52.98 -10.91 32.28
N SER A 74 -54.16 -10.87 32.88
CA SER A 74 -54.89 -9.67 33.32
C SER A 74 -54.25 -9.10 34.58
N VAL A 75 -53.87 -7.82 34.57
CA VAL A 75 -53.36 -7.07 35.74
C VAL A 75 -54.37 -5.96 36.08
N PRO A 76 -54.71 -5.74 37.37
CA PRO A 76 -55.82 -4.89 37.81
C PRO A 76 -55.54 -3.37 37.65
N PRO A 77 -56.59 -2.52 37.68
CA PRO A 77 -56.47 -1.10 37.44
C PRO A 77 -56.20 -0.32 38.74
N GLY A 78 -55.36 0.72 38.61
CA GLY A 78 -55.43 1.91 39.46
C GLY A 78 -54.14 2.24 40.22
N GLU A 79 -53.33 3.15 39.67
CA GLU A 79 -52.94 4.38 40.36
C GLU A 79 -52.45 5.39 39.31
N ASN A 80 -53.10 6.57 39.26
CA ASN A 80 -52.69 7.66 38.39
C ASN A 80 -51.56 8.42 39.08
N VAL A 81 -50.39 8.47 38.46
CA VAL A 81 -49.37 9.50 38.73
C VAL A 81 -48.88 10.10 37.42
N ASP A 82 -49.22 11.38 37.28
CA ASP A 82 -48.79 12.44 36.38
C ASP A 82 -48.33 12.17 34.93
N ALA A 83 -49.07 12.84 34.06
CA ALA A 83 -48.72 13.13 32.68
C ALA A 83 -47.47 14.02 32.60
N GLY A 84 -46.35 13.39 32.27
CA GLY A 84 -45.15 14.06 31.80
C GLY A 84 -44.16 13.02 31.31
N VAL A 85 -43.64 13.19 30.10
CA VAL A 85 -42.64 12.30 29.45
C VAL A 85 -43.23 11.13 28.66
N LEU A 86 -44.10 11.43 27.70
CA LEU A 86 -44.09 10.73 26.40
C LEU A 86 -44.32 11.75 25.28
N ARG A 87 -43.22 12.25 24.69
CA ARG A 87 -43.03 12.44 23.23
C ARG A 87 -41.79 13.29 22.94
N LYS A 88 -41.07 12.87 21.89
CA LYS A 88 -39.81 13.39 21.33
C LYS A 88 -38.60 13.10 22.21
N SER A 89 -37.62 12.33 21.77
CA SER A 89 -37.08 12.27 20.41
C SER A 89 -36.67 10.84 20.08
N ALA A 90 -37.10 10.36 18.92
CA ALA A 90 -36.29 9.47 18.11
C ALA A 90 -34.83 9.96 18.22
N GLY A 91 -33.96 9.13 18.78
CA GLY A 91 -32.53 9.42 18.88
C GLY A 91 -32.02 9.67 17.48
N LYS A 92 -31.80 10.94 17.18
CA LYS A 92 -31.00 11.42 16.06
C LYS A 92 -29.73 10.57 16.09
N GLN A 93 -29.49 9.74 15.07
CA GLN A 93 -28.17 9.16 14.84
C GLN A 93 -27.20 10.34 14.88
N GLN A 94 -26.42 10.43 15.96
CA GLN A 94 -25.37 11.40 16.06
C GLN A 94 -24.30 10.95 15.06
N SER A 95 -24.36 11.50 13.86
CA SER A 95 -23.16 11.81 13.08
C SER A 95 -22.29 12.74 13.95
N GLY A 96 -21.55 12.15 14.88
CA GLY A 96 -20.67 12.84 15.81
C GLY A 96 -19.25 12.42 15.50
N ALA A 97 -18.34 13.40 15.37
CA ALA A 97 -16.91 13.15 15.28
C ALA A 97 -16.48 12.15 16.37
N HIS A 98 -15.72 11.12 15.99
CA HIS A 98 -15.33 10.07 16.92
C HIS A 98 -14.45 10.60 18.05
N SER A 99 -14.44 9.88 19.17
CA SER A 99 -13.54 10.24 20.26
C SER A 99 -12.07 10.11 19.82
N PRO A 100 -11.17 10.96 20.31
CA PRO A 100 -9.74 10.86 20.01
C PRO A 100 -9.16 9.45 20.29
N GLY A 101 -9.70 8.75 21.30
CA GLY A 101 -9.30 7.39 21.64
C GLY A 101 -9.66 6.35 20.56
N GLU A 102 -10.82 6.46 19.93
CA GLU A 102 -11.23 5.56 18.84
C GLU A 102 -10.40 5.76 17.57
N ILE A 103 -10.03 7.01 17.28
CA ILE A 103 -9.14 7.36 16.17
C ILE A 103 -7.75 6.78 16.41
N ALA A 104 -7.19 6.98 17.61
CA ALA A 104 -5.90 6.42 17.99
C ALA A 104 -5.90 4.88 17.90
N ALA A 105 -6.98 4.23 18.37
CA ALA A 105 -7.12 2.77 18.25
C ALA A 105 -7.21 2.30 16.78
N ALA A 106 -7.88 3.05 15.90
CA ALA A 106 -7.94 2.74 14.47
C ALA A 106 -6.56 2.82 13.81
N ARG A 107 -5.82 3.89 14.09
CA ARG A 107 -4.43 4.06 13.66
C ARG A 107 -3.56 2.89 14.11
N GLN A 108 -3.66 2.51 15.38
CA GLN A 108 -2.86 1.43 15.94
C GLN A 108 -3.17 0.08 15.27
N ARG A 109 -4.45 -0.23 15.00
CA ARG A 109 -4.81 -1.47 14.28
C ARG A 109 -4.15 -1.56 12.89
N VAL A 110 -4.08 -0.46 12.16
CA VAL A 110 -3.39 -0.40 10.86
C VAL A 110 -1.90 -0.69 11.03
N VAL A 111 -1.25 -0.07 12.02
CA VAL A 111 0.18 -0.29 12.31
C VAL A 111 0.45 -1.74 12.71
N ASP A 112 -0.36 -2.30 13.62
CA ASP A 112 -0.20 -3.67 14.08
C ASP A 112 -0.38 -4.66 12.93
N SER A 113 -1.41 -4.46 12.10
CA SER A 113 -1.62 -5.28 10.91
C SER A 113 -0.51 -5.14 9.88
N ALA A 114 0.06 -3.94 9.70
CA ALA A 114 1.19 -3.72 8.80
C ALA A 114 2.44 -4.48 9.28
N LYS A 115 2.73 -4.43 10.59
CA LYS A 115 3.91 -5.10 11.18
C LYS A 115 3.90 -6.61 11.00
N VAL A 116 2.72 -7.25 10.90
CA VAL A 116 2.60 -8.70 10.59
C VAL A 116 3.14 -9.05 9.19
N LEU A 117 3.17 -8.10 8.25
CA LEU A 117 3.65 -8.31 6.89
C LEU A 117 5.18 -8.17 6.77
N LEU A 118 5.86 -7.71 7.83
CA LEU A 118 7.30 -7.45 7.79
C LEU A 118 8.11 -8.69 7.43
N GLY A 119 9.10 -8.53 6.54
CA GLY A 119 10.01 -9.61 6.12
C GLY A 119 9.46 -10.52 5.04
N GLN A 120 8.21 -10.30 4.58
CA GLN A 120 7.70 -11.00 3.41
C GLN A 120 8.52 -10.63 2.17
N LYS A 121 8.74 -11.63 1.30
CA LYS A 121 9.54 -11.47 0.08
C LYS A 121 8.83 -10.55 -0.94
N PRO A 122 9.57 -9.98 -1.93
CA PRO A 122 8.94 -9.29 -3.05
C PRO A 122 7.83 -10.13 -3.67
N ASP A 123 6.69 -9.49 -3.95
CA ASP A 123 5.52 -10.06 -4.62
C ASP A 123 4.94 -11.33 -3.95
N ALA A 124 5.23 -11.56 -2.67
CA ALA A 124 4.67 -12.67 -1.93
C ALA A 124 3.13 -12.62 -1.93
N SER A 125 2.48 -13.77 -2.15
CA SER A 125 1.03 -13.91 -2.02
C SER A 125 0.68 -14.32 -0.58
N VAL A 126 -0.16 -13.54 0.09
CA VAL A 126 -0.54 -13.75 1.50
C VAL A 126 -2.06 -13.73 1.67
N GLN A 127 -2.55 -14.49 2.66
CA GLN A 127 -3.94 -14.43 3.11
C GLN A 127 -4.05 -13.53 4.34
N VAL A 128 -4.84 -12.47 4.26
CA VAL A 128 -5.16 -11.60 5.41
C VAL A 128 -6.67 -11.57 5.59
N ALA A 129 -7.15 -11.97 6.76
CA ALA A 129 -8.58 -12.04 7.09
C ALA A 129 -9.44 -12.64 5.94
N GLY A 130 -8.99 -13.78 5.40
CA GLY A 130 -9.70 -14.52 4.34
C GLY A 130 -9.53 -13.99 2.91
N ARG A 131 -8.86 -12.86 2.70
CA ARG A 131 -8.61 -12.27 1.38
C ARG A 131 -7.15 -12.43 0.95
N GLN A 132 -6.92 -12.74 -0.32
CA GLN A 132 -5.58 -12.85 -0.89
C GLN A 132 -5.04 -11.48 -1.32
N PHE A 133 -3.76 -11.24 -1.07
CA PHE A 133 -3.04 -10.06 -1.54
C PHE A 133 -1.67 -10.46 -2.10
N THR A 134 -1.29 -9.87 -3.23
CA THR A 134 0.10 -9.86 -3.71
C THR A 134 0.81 -8.66 -3.09
N LEU A 135 1.94 -8.88 -2.42
CA LEU A 135 2.64 -7.84 -1.66
C LEU A 135 3.58 -6.99 -2.54
N ASP A 136 2.99 -6.22 -3.45
CA ASP A 136 3.61 -5.02 -4.03
C ASP A 136 3.39 -3.79 -3.10
N CYS A 137 3.71 -2.58 -3.56
CA CYS A 137 3.55 -1.38 -2.75
C CYS A 137 2.09 -1.17 -2.27
N ILE A 138 1.12 -1.35 -3.16
CA ILE A 138 -0.30 -1.09 -2.86
C ILE A 138 -0.97 -2.30 -2.25
N GLY A 139 -0.63 -3.50 -2.68
CA GLY A 139 -1.08 -4.73 -2.06
C GLY A 139 -0.63 -4.83 -0.61
N THR A 140 0.57 -4.34 -0.26
CA THR A 140 1.03 -4.25 1.14
C THR A 140 0.20 -3.25 1.94
N VAL A 141 -0.02 -2.04 1.41
CA VAL A 141 -0.89 -1.05 2.07
C VAL A 141 -2.30 -1.62 2.26
N SER A 142 -2.84 -2.25 1.21
CA SER A 142 -4.21 -2.78 1.20
C SER A 142 -4.37 -3.97 2.14
N ALA A 143 -3.39 -4.87 2.20
CA ALA A 143 -3.39 -6.01 3.13
C ALA A 143 -3.37 -5.53 4.58
N ALA A 144 -2.55 -4.53 4.91
CA ALA A 144 -2.48 -3.96 6.25
C ALA A 144 -3.80 -3.30 6.66
N TRP A 145 -4.41 -2.51 5.77
CA TRP A 145 -5.70 -1.88 6.04
C TRP A 145 -6.84 -2.90 6.14
N TRP A 146 -6.83 -3.93 5.29
CA TRP A 146 -7.80 -5.02 5.34
C TRP A 146 -7.72 -5.80 6.65
N GLY A 147 -6.51 -6.14 7.11
CA GLY A 147 -6.30 -6.79 8.41
C GLY A 147 -6.73 -5.92 9.60
N ALA A 148 -6.71 -4.60 9.45
CA ALA A 148 -7.27 -3.65 10.42
C ALA A 148 -8.81 -3.50 10.34
N GLY A 149 -9.46 -4.17 9.38
CA GLY A 149 -10.91 -4.18 9.19
C GLY A 149 -11.44 -3.16 8.19
N TYR A 150 -10.58 -2.57 7.34
CA TYR A 150 -10.95 -1.51 6.42
C TYR A 150 -10.62 -1.86 4.96
N ASP A 151 -11.59 -1.75 4.06
CA ASP A 151 -11.32 -1.90 2.63
C ASP A 151 -10.87 -0.56 2.01
N ILE A 152 -9.55 -0.30 2.09
CA ILE A 152 -8.96 0.90 1.48
C ILE A 152 -9.06 0.92 -0.05
N GLN A 153 -9.39 -0.22 -0.68
CA GLN A 153 -9.59 -0.33 -2.12
C GLN A 153 -11.04 -0.10 -2.57
N ARG A 154 -11.97 0.18 -1.63
CA ARG A 154 -13.42 0.29 -1.88
C ARG A 154 -13.76 1.07 -3.15
N ASP A 155 -13.07 2.18 -3.39
CA ASP A 155 -13.37 3.12 -4.47
C ASP A 155 -12.43 3.00 -5.68
N PHE A 156 -11.54 2.00 -5.72
CA PHE A 156 -10.54 1.86 -6.80
C PHE A 156 -11.18 1.76 -8.20
N ALA A 157 -12.38 1.18 -8.30
CA ALA A 157 -13.09 1.07 -9.58
C ALA A 157 -13.53 2.42 -10.16
N LYS A 158 -13.57 3.49 -9.37
CA LYS A 158 -13.92 4.85 -9.83
C LYS A 158 -12.77 5.55 -10.57
N TYR A 159 -11.54 5.04 -10.43
CA TYR A 159 -10.33 5.72 -10.92
C TYR A 159 -9.55 4.84 -11.89
N SER A 160 -8.90 5.48 -12.86
CA SER A 160 -7.99 4.84 -13.81
C SER A 160 -6.55 4.84 -13.29
N GLY A 161 -5.64 4.20 -14.02
CA GLY A 161 -4.22 4.10 -13.65
C GLY A 161 -3.92 2.90 -12.75
N ASN A 162 -2.71 2.89 -12.19
CA ASN A 162 -2.22 1.84 -11.29
C ASN A 162 -2.79 2.00 -9.87
N GLY A 163 -2.49 1.05 -8.97
CA GLY A 163 -3.00 1.07 -7.60
C GLY A 163 -2.63 2.33 -6.81
N VAL A 164 -1.45 2.93 -7.06
CA VAL A 164 -0.98 4.14 -6.35
C VAL A 164 -1.86 5.33 -6.73
N LEU A 165 -2.09 5.51 -8.03
CA LEU A 165 -2.95 6.59 -8.54
C LEU A 165 -4.39 6.43 -8.06
N ARG A 166 -4.92 5.20 -8.06
CA ARG A 166 -6.29 4.92 -7.58
C ARG A 166 -6.44 5.18 -6.10
N LEU A 167 -5.46 4.78 -5.29
CA LEU A 167 -5.47 5.01 -3.85
C LEU A 167 -5.40 6.50 -3.53
N TYR A 168 -4.47 7.22 -4.15
CA TYR A 168 -4.33 8.66 -3.98
C TYR A 168 -5.61 9.39 -4.39
N ALA A 169 -6.21 9.04 -5.54
CA ALA A 169 -7.44 9.66 -6.02
C ALA A 169 -8.63 9.37 -5.08
N SER A 170 -8.73 8.15 -4.55
CA SER A 170 -9.74 7.80 -3.53
C SER A 170 -9.58 8.65 -2.28
N MET A 171 -8.37 8.75 -1.74
CA MET A 171 -8.09 9.57 -0.55
C MET A 171 -8.30 11.06 -0.78
N LYS A 172 -8.02 11.54 -2.00
CA LYS A 172 -8.31 12.92 -2.40
C LYS A 172 -9.80 13.19 -2.38
N ASP A 173 -10.60 12.31 -2.97
CA ASP A 173 -12.07 12.42 -2.99
C ASP A 173 -12.68 12.35 -1.59
N TRP A 174 -12.09 11.53 -0.71
CA TRP A 174 -12.47 11.46 0.70
C TRP A 174 -12.04 12.68 1.52
N GLY A 175 -11.23 13.59 0.96
CA GLY A 175 -10.74 14.77 1.68
C GLY A 175 -9.77 14.44 2.83
N VAL A 176 -9.07 13.31 2.76
CA VAL A 176 -8.19 12.82 3.84
C VAL A 176 -6.70 13.03 3.58
N LEU A 177 -6.34 13.56 2.39
CA LEU A 177 -4.95 13.89 2.08
C LEU A 177 -4.48 15.16 2.83
N HIS A 178 -3.20 15.18 3.18
CA HIS A 178 -2.52 16.37 3.70
C HIS A 178 -1.03 16.38 3.37
N GLU A 179 -0.45 17.59 3.39
CA GLU A 179 0.97 17.85 3.16
C GLU A 179 1.68 18.35 4.44
N MET A 180 1.00 18.28 5.59
CA MET A 180 1.60 18.66 6.87
C MET A 180 2.80 17.74 7.19
N ARG A 181 3.93 18.34 7.57
CA ARG A 181 5.18 17.64 7.95
C ARG A 181 5.15 17.08 9.39
N ASP A 182 3.98 16.63 9.83
CA ASP A 182 3.73 16.00 11.13
C ASP A 182 2.81 14.77 10.93
N PRO A 183 3.29 13.74 10.21
CA PRO A 183 2.51 12.53 10.01
C PRO A 183 2.30 11.80 11.34
N LYS A 184 1.31 10.93 11.37
CA LYS A 184 0.96 10.10 12.53
C LYS A 184 1.02 8.62 12.16
N PRO A 185 1.29 7.73 13.13
CA PRO A 185 1.22 6.29 12.90
C PRO A 185 -0.12 5.88 12.24
N GLY A 186 -0.01 4.96 11.28
CA GLY A 186 -1.08 4.48 10.43
C GLY A 186 -1.22 5.25 9.12
N ASP A 187 -0.75 6.51 9.02
CA ASP A 187 -0.92 7.32 7.81
C ASP A 187 -0.32 6.61 6.60
N VAL A 188 -1.00 6.72 5.47
CA VAL A 188 -0.42 6.31 4.18
C VAL A 188 0.51 7.42 3.72
N VAL A 189 1.68 7.05 3.25
CA VAL A 189 2.67 7.98 2.68
C VAL A 189 2.83 7.70 1.19
N PHE A 190 2.88 8.76 0.39
CA PHE A 190 3.06 8.70 -1.05
C PHE A 190 4.38 9.34 -1.47
N TRP A 191 5.02 8.71 -2.45
CA TRP A 191 6.20 9.23 -3.11
C TRP A 191 5.97 9.37 -4.61
N GLU A 192 6.66 10.35 -5.17
CA GLU A 192 6.70 10.61 -6.59
C GLU A 192 8.06 10.25 -7.19
N ASN A 193 8.07 9.89 -8.48
CA ASN A 193 9.28 9.77 -9.28
C ASN A 193 10.34 8.83 -8.69
N THR A 194 9.90 7.74 -8.07
CA THR A 194 10.78 6.73 -7.46
C THR A 194 11.42 5.79 -8.47
N TRP A 195 11.00 5.86 -9.73
CA TRP A 195 11.61 5.20 -10.88
C TRP A 195 11.04 5.82 -12.15
N ASP A 196 11.73 5.65 -13.28
CA ASP A 196 11.28 6.06 -14.60
C ASP A 196 10.15 5.12 -15.07
N ARG A 197 8.91 5.50 -14.77
CA ARG A 197 7.72 4.65 -14.98
C ARG A 197 7.31 4.60 -16.44
N ASN A 198 7.50 5.69 -17.17
CA ASN A 198 7.10 5.81 -18.57
C ASN A 198 8.23 5.39 -19.54
N ASP A 199 9.43 5.09 -19.02
CA ASP A 199 10.60 4.58 -19.73
C ASP A 199 11.13 5.56 -20.80
N ASN A 200 11.01 6.86 -20.54
CA ASN A 200 11.43 7.94 -21.45
C ASN A 200 12.82 8.51 -21.13
N GLY A 201 13.45 8.08 -20.03
CA GLY A 201 14.75 8.55 -19.56
C GLY A 201 14.75 9.96 -18.95
N VAL A 202 13.57 10.57 -18.76
CA VAL A 202 13.40 11.89 -18.16
C VAL A 202 13.19 11.71 -16.65
N LEU A 203 14.03 12.36 -15.87
CA LEU A 203 13.88 12.34 -14.43
C LEU A 203 12.73 13.26 -14.01
N TYR A 204 11.90 12.77 -13.10
CA TYR A 204 10.91 13.54 -12.34
C TYR A 204 9.64 13.99 -13.11
N ASP A 205 9.21 13.24 -14.13
CA ASP A 205 7.97 13.51 -14.88
C ASP A 205 6.87 12.43 -14.73
N ASP A 206 7.10 11.43 -13.87
CA ASP A 206 6.15 10.34 -13.64
C ASP A 206 5.07 10.66 -12.60
N GLY A 207 5.31 11.62 -11.72
CA GLY A 207 4.42 11.90 -10.59
C GLY A 207 4.37 10.73 -9.62
N LEU A 208 3.20 10.37 -9.09
CA LEU A 208 3.06 9.34 -8.04
C LEU A 208 3.43 7.94 -8.52
N THR A 209 4.41 7.32 -7.86
CA THR A 209 4.95 6.01 -8.26
C THR A 209 5.00 5.00 -7.12
N HIS A 210 4.90 5.43 -5.86
CA HIS A 210 5.07 4.52 -4.72
C HIS A 210 4.27 4.94 -3.49
N ALA A 211 3.99 3.97 -2.61
CA ALA A 211 3.25 4.19 -1.37
C ALA A 211 3.73 3.26 -0.24
N GLY A 212 3.40 3.63 1.00
CA GLY A 212 3.76 2.90 2.22
C GLY A 212 2.93 3.36 3.42
N ILE A 213 3.26 2.86 4.61
CA ILE A 213 2.54 3.15 5.86
C ILE A 213 3.52 3.69 6.89
N VAL A 214 3.18 4.81 7.52
CA VAL A 214 3.88 5.33 8.69
C VAL A 214 3.62 4.41 9.88
N ILE A 215 4.66 3.85 10.48
CA ILE A 215 4.53 2.94 11.63
C ILE A 215 5.01 3.56 12.94
N GLU A 216 5.87 4.57 12.87
CA GLU A 216 6.40 5.30 14.02
C GLU A 216 6.95 6.67 13.58
N VAL A 217 6.92 7.65 14.49
CA VAL A 217 7.54 8.96 14.29
C VAL A 217 8.37 9.29 15.54
N GLU A 218 9.67 9.43 15.36
CA GLU A 218 10.59 9.79 16.43
C GLU A 218 10.49 11.27 16.82
N SER A 219 11.00 11.63 17.99
CA SER A 219 10.99 13.01 18.50
C SER A 219 11.76 14.00 17.61
N ASP A 220 12.78 13.55 16.89
CA ASP A 220 13.52 14.37 15.94
C ASP A 220 12.76 14.58 14.61
N GLY A 221 11.63 13.90 14.41
CA GLY A 221 10.82 13.92 13.20
C GLY A 221 11.21 12.84 12.18
N THR A 222 12.10 11.91 12.52
CA THR A 222 12.39 10.75 11.68
C THR A 222 11.20 9.81 11.68
N VAL A 223 10.66 9.55 10.51
CA VAL A 223 9.54 8.66 10.28
C VAL A 223 10.06 7.28 9.93
N HIS A 224 9.55 6.27 10.62
CA HIS A 224 9.69 4.88 10.24
C HIS A 224 8.47 4.53 9.41
N TYR A 225 8.69 4.03 8.20
CA TYR A 225 7.63 3.59 7.33
C TYR A 225 7.86 2.16 6.86
N LEU A 226 6.77 1.42 6.72
CA LEU A 226 6.74 0.09 6.15
C LEU A 226 6.28 0.20 4.70
N HIS A 227 7.00 -0.45 3.79
CA HIS A 227 6.63 -0.55 2.39
C HIS A 227 7.14 -1.86 1.78
N SER A 228 6.58 -2.26 0.64
CA SER A 228 7.20 -3.27 -0.21
C SER A 228 8.29 -2.62 -1.08
N SER A 229 9.52 -3.03 -0.88
CA SER A 229 10.69 -2.69 -1.68
C SER A 229 10.85 -3.72 -2.79
N TYR A 230 10.98 -3.27 -4.04
CA TYR A 230 11.11 -4.16 -5.21
C TYR A 230 12.14 -5.30 -5.03
N SER A 231 13.30 -5.00 -4.45
CA SER A 231 14.38 -5.98 -4.26
C SER A 231 14.38 -6.71 -2.92
N ARG A 232 13.66 -6.23 -1.90
CA ARG A 232 13.77 -6.72 -0.51
C ARG A 232 12.46 -7.22 0.08
N GLY A 233 11.34 -6.95 -0.59
CA GLY A 233 10.01 -7.23 -0.08
C GLY A 233 9.61 -6.22 1.00
N VAL A 234 8.78 -6.65 1.95
CA VAL A 234 8.24 -5.76 2.98
C VAL A 234 9.29 -5.45 4.03
N VAL A 235 9.71 -4.18 4.10
CA VAL A 235 10.77 -3.71 4.98
C VAL A 235 10.38 -2.40 5.67
N ILE A 236 11.09 -2.09 6.76
CA ILE A 236 11.07 -0.77 7.38
C ILE A 236 12.17 0.07 6.76
N ALA A 237 11.84 1.31 6.45
CA ALA A 237 12.76 2.33 5.99
C ALA A 237 12.42 3.67 6.65
N TYR A 238 13.27 4.68 6.40
CA TYR A 238 13.27 5.92 7.17
C TYR A 238 13.20 7.14 6.25
N PHE A 239 12.49 8.19 6.65
CA PHE A 239 12.63 9.53 6.06
C PHE A 239 12.53 10.60 7.15
N ASN A 240 13.14 11.76 6.92
CA ASN A 240 13.00 12.92 7.80
C ASN A 240 12.75 14.18 6.94
N LEU A 241 11.53 14.71 7.01
CA LEU A 241 11.11 15.87 6.19
C LEU A 241 11.69 17.22 6.68
N LYS A 242 12.39 17.25 7.81
CA LYS A 242 13.20 18.41 8.21
C LYS A 242 14.54 18.44 7.46
N HIS A 243 15.01 17.28 7.03
CA HIS A 243 16.29 17.08 6.32
C HIS A 243 16.10 16.19 5.07
N PRO A 244 15.22 16.56 4.12
CA PRO A 244 14.72 15.62 3.11
C PRO A 244 15.79 15.10 2.13
N ALA A 245 16.82 15.89 1.86
CA ALA A 245 17.91 15.56 0.93
C ALA A 245 19.16 14.99 1.62
N GLU A 246 19.13 14.78 2.94
CA GLU A 246 20.28 14.32 3.71
C GLU A 246 20.10 12.82 4.07
N PRO A 247 20.99 11.92 3.63
CA PRO A 247 20.85 10.49 3.93
C PRO A 247 21.07 10.20 5.43
N PHE A 248 22.01 10.92 6.06
CA PHE A 248 22.43 10.68 7.43
C PHE A 248 22.40 11.96 8.26
N GLY A 249 22.00 11.82 9.52
CA GLY A 249 22.09 12.87 10.54
C GLY A 249 23.28 12.69 11.49
N PRO A 250 23.29 13.45 12.60
CA PRO A 250 24.31 13.33 13.64
C PRO A 250 24.52 11.89 14.11
N GLY A 251 25.78 11.52 14.32
CA GLY A 251 26.15 10.17 14.76
C GLY A 251 25.93 9.06 13.72
N GLY A 252 25.69 9.41 12.45
CA GLY A 252 25.47 8.44 11.38
C GLY A 252 24.07 7.82 11.38
N LYS A 253 23.12 8.39 12.15
CA LYS A 253 21.71 7.99 12.12
C LYS A 253 21.18 8.12 10.69
N VAL A 254 20.51 7.09 10.19
CA VAL A 254 19.83 7.17 8.89
C VAL A 254 18.62 8.07 9.03
N TRP A 255 18.63 9.21 8.33
CA TRP A 255 17.46 10.07 8.21
C TRP A 255 16.61 9.70 7.03
N ASN A 256 17.22 9.44 5.87
CA ASN A 256 16.49 9.11 4.66
C ASN A 256 17.07 7.88 3.98
N SER A 257 16.20 6.93 3.70
CA SER A 257 16.53 5.70 2.96
C SER A 257 16.55 5.95 1.46
N PRO A 258 17.34 5.18 0.67
CA PRO A 258 17.25 5.19 -0.78
C PRO A 258 15.84 4.78 -1.20
N MET A 259 15.21 5.60 -2.03
CA MET A 259 13.85 5.36 -2.53
C MET A 259 13.83 5.23 -4.06
N TYR A 260 14.69 5.96 -4.77
CA TYR A 260 14.79 5.80 -6.22
C TYR A 260 15.32 4.41 -6.58
N LEU A 261 14.71 3.78 -7.58
CA LEU A 261 15.04 2.43 -8.00
C LEU A 261 16.51 2.33 -8.42
N GLY A 262 17.22 1.40 -7.75
CA GLY A 262 18.64 1.18 -7.99
C GLY A 262 19.57 2.17 -7.27
N ALA A 263 19.07 3.20 -6.59
CA ALA A 263 19.89 4.09 -5.78
C ALA A 263 20.36 3.40 -4.50
N ASN A 264 21.53 3.80 -3.99
CA ASN A 264 22.03 3.39 -2.68
C ASN A 264 23.11 4.35 -2.17
N TYR A 265 23.44 4.26 -0.87
CA TYR A 265 24.39 5.18 -0.22
C TYR A 265 25.81 5.15 -0.80
N ASN A 266 26.22 4.07 -1.47
CA ASN A 266 27.58 3.90 -1.96
C ASN A 266 27.74 4.29 -3.44
N LYS A 267 26.65 4.64 -4.12
CA LYS A 267 26.68 5.07 -5.52
C LYS A 267 27.00 6.55 -5.62
N THR A 268 27.95 6.89 -6.49
CA THR A 268 28.35 8.26 -6.79
C THR A 268 27.49 8.92 -7.86
N ASN A 269 26.68 8.14 -8.58
CA ASN A 269 25.86 8.58 -9.71
C ASN A 269 24.36 8.36 -9.48
N ASN A 270 23.89 8.47 -8.24
CA ASN A 270 22.45 8.52 -7.97
C ASN A 270 21.81 9.73 -8.68
N PRO A 271 20.51 9.67 -9.03
CA PRO A 271 19.78 10.85 -9.47
C PRO A 271 19.83 11.98 -8.42
N PRO A 272 19.66 13.26 -8.80
CA PRO A 272 19.72 14.39 -7.86
C PRO A 272 18.81 14.26 -6.63
N ARG A 273 17.56 13.85 -6.84
CA ARG A 273 16.60 13.39 -5.82
C ARG A 273 16.52 11.88 -5.88
N TRP A 274 16.81 11.21 -4.77
CA TRP A 274 16.83 9.75 -4.71
C TRP A 274 16.46 9.18 -3.34
N LEU A 275 16.25 10.06 -2.37
CA LEU A 275 15.98 9.73 -0.99
C LEU A 275 14.48 9.73 -0.73
N SER A 276 14.05 8.96 0.26
CA SER A 276 12.64 8.92 0.66
C SER A 276 12.10 10.28 1.10
N GLY A 277 12.92 11.14 1.72
CA GLY A 277 12.51 12.49 2.13
C GLY A 277 12.37 13.46 0.97
N ASP A 278 13.27 13.42 -0.01
CA ASP A 278 13.26 14.34 -1.15
C ASP A 278 12.29 13.92 -2.26
N LEU A 279 11.85 12.65 -2.31
CA LEU A 279 10.82 12.14 -3.22
C LEU A 279 9.41 12.12 -2.59
N TRP A 280 9.25 12.60 -1.36
CA TRP A 280 7.95 12.64 -0.68
C TRP A 280 6.96 13.55 -1.41
N SER A 281 5.68 13.14 -1.44
CA SER A 281 4.60 13.91 -2.07
C SER A 281 3.53 14.32 -1.04
N ALA A 282 2.86 13.37 -0.39
CA ALA A 282 1.76 13.65 0.53
C ALA A 282 1.52 12.49 1.50
N PHE A 283 0.65 12.74 2.48
CA PHE A 283 0.10 11.74 3.39
C PHE A 283 -1.41 11.58 3.20
N GLY A 284 -1.94 10.40 3.50
CA GLY A 284 -3.35 10.14 3.76
C GLY A 284 -3.57 9.89 5.24
N ASP A 285 -4.38 10.74 5.89
CA ASP A 285 -4.65 10.66 7.32
C ASP A 285 -5.40 9.36 7.66
N ALA A 286 -4.77 8.50 8.45
CA ALA A 286 -5.36 7.19 8.76
C ALA A 286 -6.57 7.27 9.69
N GLY A 287 -6.64 8.27 10.55
CA GLY A 287 -7.82 8.50 11.38
C GLY A 287 -9.03 8.81 10.52
N LYS A 288 -8.93 9.85 9.70
CA LYS A 288 -10.00 10.28 8.79
C LYS A 288 -10.34 9.20 7.77
N THR A 289 -9.34 8.48 7.26
CA THR A 289 -9.56 7.37 6.32
C THR A 289 -10.35 6.24 6.99
N ALA A 290 -10.01 5.87 8.23
CA ALA A 290 -10.75 4.87 8.97
C ALA A 290 -12.20 5.31 9.26
N GLU A 291 -12.44 6.59 9.56
CA GLU A 291 -13.80 7.12 9.71
C GLU A 291 -14.61 7.03 8.42
N GLN A 292 -13.98 7.35 7.28
CA GLN A 292 -14.60 7.31 5.95
C GLN A 292 -14.93 5.89 5.47
N LEU A 293 -14.21 4.88 5.95
CA LEU A 293 -14.35 3.48 5.55
C LEU A 293 -15.18 2.63 6.52
N ARG A 294 -15.72 3.24 7.58
CA ARG A 294 -16.66 2.59 8.51
C ARG A 294 -18.07 2.48 7.96
#